data_AF-A0A926FNF6-F1
#
_entry.id   AF-A0A926FNF6-F1
#
_cell.length_a   1.000
_cell.length_b   1.000
_cell.length_c   1.000
_cell.angle_alpha   90.00
_cell.angle_beta   90.00
_cell.angle_gamma   90.00
#
_symmetry.space_group_name_H-M   'P 1'
#
loop_
_entity.id
_entity.type
_entity.pdbx_description
1 polymer ?
#
loop_
_entity_poly.entity_id
_entity_poly.type
_entity_poly.pdbx_seq_one_letter_code
_entity_poly.pdbx_strand_id
1 'polypeptide(L)'
;MKAAADPLLRFRPEFPILERKTYLISNSLGAMPRAAAAALQDYAQTWASRGVRAWSETWGELSATAGDELAPRLSPHFYTEEAEQDRTFQVIDEIRESGAWRRWQSTPVLVT
;
A
#
# COMPACT_ATOMS: atom_id res chain seq x y z
N MET A 1 -2.75 2.85 -38.24
CA MET A 1 -2.18 1.83 -37.33
C MET A 1 -3.12 1.64 -36.16
N LYS A 2 -3.57 0.43 -35.87
CA LYS A 2 -4.32 0.11 -34.64
C LYS A 2 -3.27 0.01 -33.54
N ALA A 3 -3.36 0.83 -32.49
CA ALA A 3 -2.46 0.70 -31.34
C ALA A 3 -2.53 -0.74 -30.81
N ALA A 4 -1.37 -1.32 -30.49
CA ALA A 4 -1.33 -2.60 -29.79
C ALA A 4 -2.19 -2.47 -28.52
N ALA A 5 -2.99 -3.49 -28.21
CA ALA A 5 -3.81 -3.47 -27.01
C ALA A 5 -2.91 -3.29 -25.78
N ASP A 6 -3.23 -2.31 -24.94
CA ASP A 6 -2.46 -2.02 -23.74
C ASP A 6 -2.45 -3.28 -22.84
N PRO A 7 -1.26 -3.87 -22.56
CA PRO A 7 -1.15 -5.10 -21.78
C PRO A 7 -1.69 -4.95 -20.35
N LEU A 8 -1.80 -3.72 -19.83
CA LEU A 8 -2.33 -3.46 -18.49
C LEU A 8 -3.85 -3.58 -18.41
N LEU A 9 -4.56 -3.53 -19.55
CA LEU A 9 -6.02 -3.69 -19.57
C LEU A 9 -6.49 -5.05 -19.06
N ARG A 10 -5.60 -6.06 -19.03
CA ARG A 10 -5.87 -7.37 -18.43
C ARG A 10 -6.26 -7.31 -16.95
N PHE A 11 -5.83 -6.26 -16.23
CA PHE A 11 -6.14 -6.08 -14.81
C PHE A 11 -7.47 -5.38 -14.56
N ARG A 12 -8.05 -4.72 -15.57
CA ARG A 12 -9.30 -3.95 -15.40
C ARG A 12 -10.46 -4.80 -14.84
N PRO A 13 -10.68 -6.07 -15.27
CA PRO A 13 -11.74 -6.91 -14.72
C PRO A 13 -11.58 -7.26 -13.23
N GLU A 14 -10.38 -7.13 -12.67
CA GLU A 14 -10.13 -7.35 -11.24
C GLU A 14 -10.77 -6.29 -10.35
N PHE A 15 -11.23 -5.17 -10.92
CA PHE A 15 -11.83 -4.05 -10.19
C PHE A 15 -13.28 -3.84 -10.64
N PRO A 16 -14.27 -4.47 -9.98
CA PRO A 16 -15.66 -4.50 -10.45
C PRO A 16 -16.30 -3.12 -10.64
N ILE A 17 -15.85 -2.11 -9.89
CA ILE A 17 -16.36 -0.74 -10.03
C ILE A 17 -16.05 -0.13 -11.41
N LEU A 18 -14.95 -0.54 -12.03
CA LEU A 18 -14.51 -0.03 -13.34
C LEU A 18 -15.39 -0.54 -14.50
N GLU A 19 -16.15 -1.61 -14.30
CA GLU A 19 -17.13 -2.07 -15.29
C GLU A 19 -18.32 -1.11 -15.42
N ARG A 20 -18.60 -0.33 -14.37
CA ARG A 20 -19.82 0.49 -14.26
C ARG A 20 -19.55 1.98 -14.09
N LYS A 21 -18.30 2.37 -13.81
CA LYS A 21 -17.92 3.76 -13.52
C LYS A 21 -16.58 4.13 -14.13
N THR A 22 -16.49 5.38 -14.58
CA THR A 22 -15.22 6.06 -14.86
C THR A 22 -14.66 6.60 -13.54
N TYR A 23 -13.78 5.84 -12.89
CA TYR A 23 -13.27 6.10 -11.55
C TYR A 23 -11.96 6.90 -11.61
N LEU A 24 -12.03 8.22 -11.42
CA LEU A 24 -10.91 9.17 -11.57
C LEU A 24 -10.36 9.72 -10.24
N ILE A 25 -10.63 9.04 -9.12
CA ILE A 25 -10.23 9.48 -7.76
C ILE A 25 -9.37 8.42 -7.04
N SER A 26 -8.72 7.54 -7.80
CA SER A 26 -7.92 6.41 -7.27
C SER A 26 -6.76 6.85 -6.37
N ASN A 27 -6.33 8.11 -6.46
CA ASN A 27 -5.29 8.70 -5.63
C ASN A 27 -5.75 8.98 -4.19
N SER A 28 -7.06 9.11 -3.94
CA SER A 28 -7.61 9.26 -2.59
C SER A 28 -7.97 7.90 -2.02
N LEU A 29 -8.73 7.10 -2.78
CA LEU A 29 -9.11 5.75 -2.41
C LEU A 29 -9.00 4.85 -3.64
N GLY A 30 -8.20 3.79 -3.54
CA GLY A 30 -8.04 2.82 -4.62
C GLY A 30 -9.35 2.08 -4.90
N ALA A 31 -9.60 1.74 -6.18
CA ALA A 31 -10.68 0.83 -6.53
C ALA A 31 -10.43 -0.52 -5.84
N MET A 32 -11.45 -1.06 -5.16
CA MET A 32 -11.32 -2.34 -4.46
C MET A 32 -11.15 -3.50 -5.46
N PRO A 33 -10.07 -4.30 -5.37
CA PRO A 33 -9.92 -5.49 -6.20
C PRO A 33 -10.83 -6.62 -5.70
N ARG A 34 -11.21 -7.56 -6.58
CA ARG A 34 -12.03 -8.73 -6.23
C ARG A 34 -11.43 -9.55 -5.09
N ALA A 35 -10.11 -9.77 -5.12
CA ALA A 35 -9.40 -10.54 -4.10
C ALA A 35 -9.55 -9.96 -2.69
N ALA A 36 -9.72 -8.65 -2.54
CA ALA A 36 -9.88 -8.03 -1.23
C ALA A 36 -11.18 -8.47 -0.53
N ALA A 37 -12.26 -8.69 -1.27
CA ALA A 37 -13.52 -9.14 -0.69
C ALA A 37 -13.39 -10.56 -0.12
N ALA A 38 -12.73 -11.45 -0.89
CA ALA A 38 -12.45 -12.81 -0.46
C ALA A 38 -11.54 -12.83 0.77
N ALA A 39 -10.44 -12.06 0.76
CA ALA A 39 -9.53 -11.98 1.89
C ALA A 39 -10.20 -11.48 3.18
N LEU A 40 -11.09 -10.49 3.08
CA LEU A 40 -11.86 -10.00 4.22
C LEU A 40 -12.83 -11.04 4.77
N GLN A 41 -13.47 -11.82 3.89
CA GLN A 41 -14.33 -12.91 4.29
C GLN A 41 -13.54 -14.01 5.00
N ASP A 42 -12.40 -14.41 4.47
CA ASP A 42 -11.52 -15.42 5.06
C ASP A 42 -10.96 -14.96 6.41
N TYR A 43 -10.60 -13.68 6.53
CA TYR A 43 -10.20 -13.08 7.80
C TYR A 43 -11.32 -13.19 8.85
N ALA A 44 -12.55 -12.82 8.49
CA ALA A 44 -13.69 -12.89 9.40
C ALA A 44 -14.02 -14.35 9.80
N GLN A 45 -13.94 -15.29 8.87
CA GLN A 45 -14.15 -16.72 9.13
C GLN A 45 -13.07 -17.30 10.04
N THR A 46 -11.80 -16.95 9.79
CA THR A 46 -10.67 -17.33 10.64
C THR A 46 -10.88 -16.82 12.05
N TRP A 47 -11.29 -15.56 12.21
CA TRP A 47 -11.55 -14.99 13.52
C TRP A 47 -12.69 -15.71 14.24
N ALA A 48 -13.83 -15.90 13.56
CA ALA A 48 -15.01 -16.54 14.13
C ALA A 48 -14.74 -18.00 14.55
N SER A 49 -13.87 -18.71 13.84
CA SER A 49 -13.58 -20.13 14.08
C SER A 49 -12.41 -20.37 15.04
N ARG A 50 -11.35 -19.56 14.98
CA ARG A 50 -10.10 -19.77 15.73
C ARG A 50 -9.94 -18.85 16.93
N GLY A 51 -10.64 -17.71 16.96
CA GLY A 51 -10.50 -16.70 18.01
C GLY A 51 -9.03 -16.26 18.16
N VAL A 52 -8.56 -16.18 19.40
CA VAL A 52 -7.18 -15.75 19.71
C VAL A 52 -6.11 -16.66 19.09
N ARG A 53 -6.41 -17.94 18.80
CA ARG A 53 -5.44 -18.88 18.21
C ARG A 53 -5.04 -18.48 16.79
N ALA A 54 -5.86 -17.69 16.10
CA ALA A 54 -5.56 -17.16 14.78
C ALA A 54 -4.21 -16.41 14.72
N TRP A 55 -3.82 -15.73 15.81
CA TRP A 55 -2.56 -15.01 15.89
C TRP A 55 -1.34 -15.90 15.67
N SER A 56 -1.27 -17.03 16.38
CA SER A 56 -0.14 -17.95 16.27
C SER A 56 -0.26 -18.92 15.09
N GLU A 57 -1.47 -19.21 14.63
CA GLU A 57 -1.69 -20.20 13.56
C GLU A 57 -1.69 -19.60 12.14
N THR A 58 -2.01 -18.32 11.99
CA THR A 58 -2.23 -17.72 10.66
C THR A 58 -1.77 -16.27 10.55
N TRP A 59 -2.22 -15.38 11.45
CA TRP A 59 -2.03 -13.94 11.27
C TRP A 59 -0.60 -13.46 11.57
N GLY A 60 0.14 -14.16 12.44
CA GLY A 60 1.55 -13.85 12.68
C GLY A 60 2.38 -13.99 11.40
N GLU A 61 2.26 -15.13 10.71
CA GLU A 61 2.93 -15.40 9.44
C GLU A 61 2.43 -14.49 8.32
N LEU A 62 1.10 -14.25 8.26
CA LEU A 62 0.51 -13.32 7.29
C LEU A 62 1.06 -11.90 7.47
N SER A 63 1.20 -11.43 8.71
CA SER A 63 1.73 -10.09 9.00
C SER A 63 3.19 -9.97 8.60
N ALA A 64 4.01 -11.00 8.85
CA ALA A 64 5.40 -11.04 8.40
C ALA A 64 5.49 -11.03 6.87
N THR A 65 4.74 -11.90 6.20
CA THR A 65 4.73 -12.00 4.73
C THR A 65 4.26 -10.70 4.08
N ALA A 66 3.18 -10.10 4.59
CA ALA A 66 2.71 -8.81 4.12
C ALA A 66 3.75 -7.70 4.37
N GLY A 67 4.45 -7.76 5.52
CA GLY A 67 5.61 -6.93 5.81
C GLY A 67 6.68 -7.06 4.73
N ASP A 68 7.09 -8.27 4.38
CA ASP A 68 8.14 -8.53 3.38
C ASP A 68 7.72 -8.11 1.96
N GLU A 69 6.44 -8.25 1.59
CA GLU A 69 5.95 -7.84 0.26
C GLU A 69 5.68 -6.33 0.14
N LEU A 70 5.29 -5.68 1.24
CA LEU A 70 4.95 -4.26 1.29
C LEU A 70 6.11 -3.37 1.74
N ALA A 71 7.08 -3.88 2.49
CA ALA A 71 8.27 -3.14 2.90
C ALA A 71 9.07 -2.60 1.71
N PRO A 72 9.24 -3.34 0.59
CA PRO A 72 9.78 -2.80 -0.64
C PRO A 72 8.99 -1.59 -1.17
N ARG A 73 7.68 -1.49 -0.85
CA ARG A 73 6.70 -0.57 -1.43
C ARG A 73 6.19 0.50 -0.47
N LEU A 74 7.03 0.96 0.47
CA LEU A 74 6.65 1.92 1.51
C LEU A 74 6.09 3.22 0.91
N SER A 75 4.76 3.39 0.91
CA SER A 75 4.12 4.63 0.47
C SER A 75 4.28 5.75 1.52
N PRO A 76 4.43 7.02 1.09
CA PRO A 76 4.01 7.55 -0.22
C PRO A 76 5.15 7.75 -1.24
N HIS A 77 6.26 7.02 -1.17
CA HIS A 77 7.35 7.21 -2.12
C HIS A 77 7.76 5.91 -2.80
N PHE A 78 7.88 5.99 -4.13
CA PHE A 78 8.16 4.93 -5.09
C PHE A 78 9.56 4.34 -4.93
N TYR A 79 9.90 3.82 -3.76
CA TYR A 79 11.09 3.00 -3.64
C TYR A 79 10.74 1.64 -4.22
N THR A 80 11.55 1.20 -5.16
CA THR A 80 11.43 -0.08 -5.85
C THR A 80 12.64 -0.97 -5.58
N GLU A 81 13.76 -0.37 -5.14
CA GLU A 81 14.99 -1.07 -4.78
C GLU A 81 15.41 -0.76 -3.33
N GLU A 82 16.07 -1.72 -2.67
CA GLU A 82 16.58 -1.62 -1.29
C GLU A 82 17.54 -0.42 -1.14
N ALA A 83 18.39 -0.17 -2.13
CA ALA A 83 19.32 0.97 -2.13
C ALA A 83 18.61 2.33 -2.10
N GLU A 84 17.41 2.43 -2.66
CA GLU A 84 16.62 3.66 -2.60
C GLU A 84 16.05 3.89 -1.20
N GLN A 85 15.73 2.81 -0.48
CA GLN A 85 15.30 2.88 0.92
C GLN A 85 16.44 3.31 1.83
N ASP A 86 17.62 2.70 1.68
CA ASP A 86 18.82 3.07 2.44
C ASP A 86 19.17 4.53 2.26
N ARG A 87 19.14 5.02 1.01
CA ARG A 87 19.37 6.43 0.70
C ARG A 87 18.32 7.32 1.36
N THR A 88 17.07 6.87 1.42
CA THR A 88 15.99 7.63 2.06
C THR A 88 16.24 7.77 3.55
N PHE A 89 16.59 6.67 4.22
CA PHE A 89 16.92 6.71 5.65
C PHE A 89 18.14 7.59 5.92
N GLN A 90 19.19 7.50 5.10
CA GLN A 90 20.35 8.38 5.21
C GLN A 90 19.96 9.86 5.12
N VAL A 91 19.13 10.25 4.14
CA VAL A 91 18.68 11.64 3.97
C VAL A 91 17.80 12.09 5.15
N ILE A 92 16.95 11.21 5.70
CA ILE A 92 16.16 11.50 6.90
C ILE A 92 17.09 11.79 8.08
N ASP A 93 18.12 10.98 8.29
CA ASP A 93 19.08 11.18 9.37
C ASP A 93 19.88 12.47 9.18
N GLU A 94 20.35 12.77 7.98
CA GLU A 94 21.01 14.04 7.65
C GLU A 94 20.12 15.26 7.97
N ILE A 95 18.83 15.21 7.62
CA ILE A 95 17.86 16.28 7.92
C ILE A 95 17.68 16.44 9.44
N ARG A 96 17.61 15.31 10.17
CA ARG A 96 17.44 15.32 11.64
C ARG A 96 18.68 15.89 12.33
N GLU A 97 19.87 15.45 11.95
CA GLU A 97 21.15 15.86 12.52
C GLU A 97 21.49 17.32 12.22
N SER A 98 21.32 17.74 10.95
CA SER A 98 21.54 19.13 10.54
C SER A 98 20.53 20.10 11.16
N GLY A 99 19.40 19.58 11.67
CA GLY A 99 18.30 20.41 12.17
C GLY A 99 17.59 21.22 11.08
N ALA A 100 17.80 20.90 9.80
CA ALA A 100 17.22 21.63 8.67
C ALA A 100 15.69 21.70 8.70
N TRP A 101 15.04 20.74 9.37
CA TRP A 101 13.59 20.71 9.58
C TRP A 101 13.07 21.84 10.47
N ARG A 102 13.90 22.42 11.35
CA ARG A 102 13.48 23.43 12.33
C ARG A 102 12.89 24.69 11.68
N ARG A 103 13.34 25.03 10.46
CA ARG A 103 12.84 26.19 9.68
C ARG A 103 11.35 26.10 9.34
N TRP A 104 10.76 24.91 9.43
CA TRP A 104 9.36 24.66 9.10
C TRP A 104 8.45 24.55 10.34
N GLN A 105 9.00 24.65 11.56
CA GLN A 105 8.24 24.46 12.80
C GLN A 105 7.06 25.43 13.00
N SER A 106 7.15 26.64 12.44
CA SER A 106 6.10 27.66 12.52
C SER A 106 5.13 27.65 11.34
N THR A 107 5.29 26.74 10.37
CA THR A 107 4.43 26.69 9.18
C THR A 107 3.16 25.89 9.50
N PRO A 108 1.94 26.44 9.32
CA PRO A 108 0.72 25.68 9.50
C PRO A 108 0.67 24.53 8.49
N VAL A 109 0.61 23.29 8.98
CA VAL A 109 0.53 22.10 8.13
C VAL A 109 -0.89 21.98 7.60
N LEU A 110 -1.07 22.18 6.30
CA LEU A 110 -2.29 21.81 5.60
C LEU A 110 -2.10 20.42 4.99
N VAL A 111 -2.80 19.43 5.52
CA VAL A 111 -2.97 18.14 4.86
C VAL A 111 -4.36 18.16 4.24
N THR A 112 -4.44 18.09 2.90
CA THR A 112 -5.68 17.92 2.14
C THR A 112 -5.69 16.58 1.44
#